data_AF-A0A3B3STR4-F1
#
_entry.id   AF-A0A3B3STR4-F1
#
_cell.length_a   1.000
_cell.length_b   1.000
_cell.length_c   1.000
_cell.angle_alpha   90.00
_cell.angle_beta   90.00
_cell.angle_gamma   90.00
#
_symmetry.space_group_name_H-M   'P 1'
#
loop_
_entity.id
_entity.type
_entity.pdbx_description
1 polymer ?
#
loop_
_entity_poly.entity_id
_entity_poly.type
_entity_poly.pdbx_seq_one_letter_code
_entity_poly.pdbx_strand_id
1 'polypeptide(L)'
;MRCPASSKPSGSSEPKRHRMTLTIQEKVKCLNMLWAGKRYADVARYYGLNELTVRYVKKDEKNIRATTSLSFIQTGKRVGTPRNKAIVKMESHTYTLHIIIIIILLLLCYSYP
;
A
#
# COMPACT_ATOMS: atom_id res chain seq x y z
N MET A 1 10.16 -57.99 33.03
CA MET A 1 10.91 -57.39 31.90
C MET A 1 10.77 -55.88 31.98
N ARG A 2 11.88 -55.13 32.05
CA ARG A 2 11.86 -53.64 32.02
C ARG A 2 12.14 -53.17 30.59
N CYS A 3 11.30 -52.29 30.07
CA CYS A 3 11.56 -51.60 28.81
C CYS A 3 12.64 -50.52 29.03
N PRO A 4 13.62 -50.36 28.13
CA PRO A 4 14.62 -49.31 28.26
C PRO A 4 14.01 -47.93 27.95
N ALA A 5 14.42 -46.92 28.73
CA ALA A 5 14.07 -45.53 28.48
C ALA A 5 14.76 -45.07 27.19
N SER A 6 13.97 -44.73 26.18
CA SER A 6 14.47 -44.12 24.95
C SER A 6 14.92 -42.68 25.24
N SER A 7 16.23 -42.47 25.37
CA SER A 7 16.84 -41.14 25.36
C SER A 7 16.67 -40.51 23.97
N LYS A 8 15.78 -39.53 23.83
CA LYS A 8 15.74 -38.68 22.64
C LYS A 8 16.96 -37.76 22.66
N PRO A 9 17.79 -37.69 21.60
CA PRO A 9 18.79 -36.65 21.49
C PRO A 9 18.08 -35.30 21.27
N SER A 10 18.16 -34.43 22.27
CA SER A 10 17.73 -33.03 22.18
C SER A 10 18.76 -32.26 21.37
N GLY A 11 18.59 -32.26 20.06
CA GLY A 11 19.47 -31.57 19.14
C GLY A 11 18.69 -30.97 17.98
N SER A 12 17.58 -30.27 18.24
CA SER A 12 17.02 -29.40 17.21
C SER A 12 17.90 -28.15 17.14
N SER A 13 18.90 -28.18 16.27
CA SER A 13 19.52 -26.97 15.74
C SER A 13 18.52 -26.24 14.84
N GLU A 14 17.41 -25.75 15.42
CA GLU A 14 16.64 -24.73 14.74
C GLU A 14 17.56 -23.50 14.61
N PRO A 15 17.82 -23.01 13.38
CA PRO A 15 18.60 -21.80 13.19
C PRO A 15 17.95 -20.70 14.02
N LYS A 16 18.73 -20.07 14.91
CA LYS A 16 18.32 -18.91 15.69
C LYS A 16 17.73 -17.89 14.71
N ARG A 17 16.39 -17.81 14.66
CA ARG A 17 15.70 -17.04 13.62
C ARG A 17 16.24 -15.62 13.67
N HIS A 18 16.89 -15.20 12.58
CA HIS A 18 17.32 -13.82 12.43
C HIS A 18 16.10 -12.93 12.60
N ARG A 19 16.20 -11.90 13.45
CA ARG A 19 15.09 -11.00 13.74
C ARG A 19 14.80 -10.16 12.50
N MET A 20 13.98 -10.70 11.61
CA MET A 20 13.50 -10.00 10.43
C MET A 20 12.65 -8.81 10.90
N THR A 21 13.11 -7.60 10.60
CA THR A 21 12.35 -6.38 10.91
C THR A 21 11.46 -6.06 9.72
N LEU A 22 10.16 -6.26 9.87
CA LEU A 22 9.19 -5.88 8.85
C LEU A 22 9.16 -4.36 8.68
N THR A 23 9.26 -3.91 7.43
CA THR A 23 9.01 -2.53 7.03
C THR A 23 7.54 -2.16 7.27
N ILE A 24 7.26 -0.85 7.33
CA ILE A 24 5.89 -0.34 7.53
C ILE A 24 4.95 -0.85 6.41
N GLN A 25 5.44 -0.89 5.16
CA GLN A 25 4.68 -1.37 4.01
C GLN A 25 4.34 -2.86 4.10
N GLU A 26 5.30 -3.69 4.52
CA GLU A 26 5.07 -5.12 4.72
C GLU A 26 4.07 -5.38 5.84
N LYS A 27 4.11 -4.59 6.93
CA LYS A 27 3.11 -4.65 8.00
C LYS A 27 1.71 -4.33 7.48
N VAL A 28 1.55 -3.31 6.63
CA VAL A 28 0.26 -2.97 6.00
C VAL A 28 -0.21 -4.10 5.08
N LYS A 29 0.67 -4.69 4.27
CA LYS A 29 0.33 -5.84 3.42
C LYS A 29 -0.11 -7.06 4.24
N CYS A 30 0.54 -7.30 5.37
CA CYS A 30 0.16 -8.31 6.37
C CYS A 30 -1.28 -8.10 6.87
N LEU A 31 -1.62 -6.85 7.23
CA LEU A 31 -2.96 -6.48 7.69
C LEU A 31 -4.03 -6.66 6.59
N ASN A 32 -3.70 -6.32 5.35
CA ASN A 32 -4.62 -6.49 4.21
C ASN A 32 -4.91 -7.97 3.95
N MET A 33 -3.93 -8.86 4.07
CA MET A 33 -4.14 -10.31 3.96
C MET A 33 -5.05 -10.86 5.06
N LEU A 34 -4.86 -10.40 6.30
CA LEU A 34 -5.75 -10.77 7.41
C LEU A 34 -7.17 -10.23 7.21
N TRP A 35 -7.31 -9.03 6.66
CA TRP A 35 -8.62 -8.45 6.33
C TRP A 35 -9.33 -9.24 5.22
N ALA A 36 -8.58 -9.75 4.24
CA ALA A 36 -9.08 -10.66 3.21
C ALA A 36 -9.43 -12.07 3.72
N GLY A 37 -9.38 -12.32 5.04
CA GLY A 37 -9.77 -13.58 5.67
C GLY A 37 -8.69 -14.66 5.66
N LYS A 38 -7.43 -14.35 5.35
CA LYS A 38 -6.33 -15.32 5.47
C LYS A 38 -6.07 -15.66 6.94
N ARG A 39 -5.73 -16.92 7.22
CA ARG A 39 -5.41 -17.37 8.59
C ARG A 39 -4.03 -16.83 9.01
N TYR A 40 -3.85 -16.63 10.30
CA TYR A 40 -2.59 -16.15 10.88
C TYR A 40 -1.40 -17.05 10.54
N ALA A 41 -1.56 -18.37 10.62
CA ALA A 41 -0.54 -19.33 10.24
C ALA A 41 -0.12 -19.23 8.76
N ASP A 42 -1.07 -19.01 7.84
CA ASP A 42 -0.78 -18.89 6.41
C ASP A 42 0.01 -17.60 6.11
N VAL A 43 -0.39 -16.49 6.75
CA VAL A 43 0.32 -15.21 6.67
C VAL A 43 1.71 -15.32 7.27
N ALA A 44 1.86 -15.99 8.42
CA ALA A 44 3.16 -16.21 9.05
C ALA A 44 4.10 -17.02 8.15
N ARG A 45 3.60 -18.09 7.52
CA ARG A 45 4.35 -18.89 6.54
C ARG A 45 4.77 -18.08 5.32
N TYR A 46 3.88 -17.25 4.77
CA TYR A 46 4.17 -16.39 3.61
C TYR A 46 5.37 -15.45 3.86
N TYR A 47 5.48 -14.90 5.07
CA TYR A 47 6.59 -14.00 5.44
C TYR A 47 7.76 -14.71 6.15
N GLY A 48 7.68 -16.03 6.39
CA GLY A 48 8.67 -16.77 7.17
C GLY A 48 8.76 -16.35 8.66
N LEU A 49 7.68 -15.80 9.21
CA LEU A 49 7.62 -15.25 10.57
C LEU A 49 7.02 -16.23 11.56
N ASN A 50 7.11 -15.88 12.85
CA ASN A 50 6.34 -16.57 13.87
C ASN A 50 4.90 -16.05 13.88
N GLU A 51 3.92 -16.90 14.17
CA GLU A 51 2.51 -16.51 14.20
C GLU A 51 2.23 -15.44 15.25
N LEU A 52 2.94 -15.50 16.38
CA LEU A 52 2.91 -14.46 17.41
C LEU A 52 3.26 -13.08 16.83
N THR A 53 4.27 -12.99 15.97
CA THR A 53 4.67 -11.73 15.32
C THR A 53 3.53 -11.15 14.49
N VAL A 54 2.81 -11.99 13.74
CA VAL A 54 1.63 -11.56 12.96
C VAL A 54 0.51 -11.07 13.90
N ARG A 55 0.32 -11.73 15.04
CA ARG A 55 -0.63 -11.31 16.07
C ARG A 55 -0.29 -9.95 16.68
N TYR A 56 0.99 -9.70 16.95
CA TYR A 56 1.47 -8.38 17.40
C TYR A 56 1.28 -7.31 16.33
N VAL A 57 1.55 -7.60 15.06
CA VAL A 57 1.26 -6.68 13.94
C VAL A 57 -0.23 -6.33 13.88
N LYS A 58 -1.12 -7.32 14.08
CA LYS A 58 -2.56 -7.07 14.14
C LYS A 58 -2.96 -6.21 15.34
N LYS A 59 -2.34 -6.42 16.51
CA LYS A 59 -2.57 -5.60 17.70
C LYS A 59 -2.18 -4.14 17.46
N ASP A 60 -1.07 -3.90 16.76
CA ASP A 60 -0.55 -2.56 16.46
C ASP A 60 -1.14 -1.92 15.19
N GLU A 61 -2.24 -2.47 14.65
CA GLU A 61 -2.83 -2.04 13.38
C GLU A 61 -3.08 -0.53 13.29
N LYS A 62 -3.67 0.07 14.33
CA LYS A 62 -3.99 1.51 14.35
C LYS A 62 -2.72 2.37 14.22
N ASN A 63 -1.67 2.01 14.95
CA ASN A 63 -0.40 2.72 14.93
C ASN A 63 0.27 2.57 13.56
N ILE A 64 0.27 1.37 12.99
CA ILE A 64 0.85 1.10 11.66
C ILE A 64 0.13 1.94 10.58
N ARG A 65 -1.20 2.00 10.61
CA ARG A 65 -1.98 2.83 9.66
C ARG A 65 -1.70 4.33 9.84
N ALA A 66 -1.60 4.81 11.08
CA ALA A 66 -1.27 6.20 11.39
C ALA A 66 0.16 6.58 10.94
N THR A 67 1.15 5.71 11.13
CA THR A 67 2.52 5.96 10.63
C THR A 67 2.56 5.92 9.10
N THR A 68 1.75 5.07 8.46
CA THR A 68 1.67 5.01 6.99
C THR A 68 1.15 6.32 6.41
N SER A 69 0.07 6.88 6.96
CA SER A 69 -0.45 8.18 6.50
C SER A 69 0.54 9.32 6.73
N LEU A 70 1.21 9.36 7.88
CA LEU A 70 2.25 10.36 8.17
C LEU A 70 3.45 10.24 7.21
N SER A 71 3.90 9.01 6.93
CA SER A 71 5.01 8.78 6.00
C SER A 71 4.71 9.30 4.60
N PHE A 72 3.47 9.11 4.11
CA PHE A 72 3.01 9.66 2.83
C PHE A 72 3.04 11.19 2.83
N ILE A 73 2.57 11.83 3.89
CA ILE A 73 2.58 13.30 4.05
C ILE A 73 4.02 13.84 4.08
N GLN A 74 4.94 13.12 4.73
CA GLN A 74 6.35 13.52 4.81
C GLN A 74 7.07 13.42 3.45
N THR A 75 6.84 12.34 2.69
CA THR A 75 7.30 12.23 1.29
C THR A 75 6.55 13.15 0.32
N GLY A 76 5.36 13.61 0.73
CA GLY A 76 4.47 14.50 0.00
C GLY A 76 4.78 15.99 0.16
N LYS A 77 5.83 16.37 0.92
CA LYS A 77 6.46 17.69 0.80
C LYS A 77 7.24 17.80 -0.53
N ARG A 78 6.56 17.48 -1.63
CA ARG A 78 6.95 17.93 -2.97
C ARG A 78 6.68 19.42 -3.00
N VAL A 79 7.75 20.16 -3.27
CA VAL A 79 7.79 21.56 -3.70
C VAL A 79 6.42 22.00 -4.23
N GLY A 80 5.74 22.84 -3.45
CA GLY A 80 4.61 23.60 -3.97
C GLY A 80 5.17 24.58 -4.98
N THR A 81 5.35 24.15 -6.23
CA THR A 81 5.49 25.10 -7.33
C THR A 81 4.16 25.86 -7.38
N PRO A 82 4.12 27.16 -7.12
CA PRO A 82 2.90 27.92 -7.36
C PRO A 82 2.53 27.69 -8.82
N ARG A 83 1.31 27.20 -9.10
CA ARG A 83 0.84 27.11 -10.50
C ARG A 83 0.97 28.51 -11.09
N ASN A 84 1.78 28.63 -12.13
CA ASN A 84 2.01 29.88 -12.81
C ASN A 84 0.68 30.36 -13.39
N LYS A 85 0.19 31.52 -12.92
CA LYS A 85 -1.11 32.10 -13.30
C LYS A 85 -1.22 32.33 -14.82
N ALA A 86 -0.09 32.51 -15.49
CA ALA A 86 -0.05 32.64 -16.95
C ALA A 86 -0.51 31.35 -17.65
N ILE A 87 -0.14 30.18 -17.13
CA ILE A 87 -0.51 28.88 -17.70
C ILE A 87 -2.03 28.68 -17.61
N VAL A 88 -2.61 28.96 -16.43
CA VAL A 88 -4.07 28.85 -16.21
C VAL A 88 -4.87 29.78 -17.12
N LYS A 89 -4.36 31.00 -17.39
CA LYS A 89 -5.01 31.96 -18.30
C LYS A 89 -4.95 31.52 -19.77
N MET A 90 -3.86 30.86 -20.18
CA MET A 90 -3.76 30.33 -21.55
C MET A 90 -4.74 29.16 -21.76
N GLU A 91 -4.83 28.27 -20.77
CA GLU A 91 -5.76 27.13 -20.83
C GLU A 91 -7.21 27.59 -20.97
N SER A 92 -7.67 28.57 -20.16
CA SER A 92 -9.03 29.10 -20.25
C SER A 92 -9.37 29.69 -21.62
N HIS A 93 -8.40 30.35 -22.25
CA HIS A 93 -8.58 30.90 -23.59
C HIS A 93 -8.70 29.81 -24.65
N THR A 94 -7.87 28.75 -24.57
CA THR A 94 -7.94 27.63 -25.50
C THR A 94 -9.25 26.85 -25.43
N TYR A 95 -9.80 26.62 -24.22
CA TYR A 95 -11.11 25.97 -24.07
C TYR A 95 -12.25 26.81 -24.66
N THR A 96 -12.20 28.13 -24.50
CA THR A 96 -13.21 29.05 -25.02
C THR A 96 -13.21 29.05 -26.56
N LEU A 97 -12.02 29.09 -27.18
CA LEU A 97 -11.87 29.03 -28.63
C LEU A 97 -12.34 27.68 -29.19
N HIS A 98 -12.00 26.57 -28.54
CA HIS A 98 -12.48 25.24 -28.94
C HIS A 98 -14.02 25.14 -28.90
N ILE A 99 -14.66 25.64 -27.84
CA ILE A 99 -16.13 25.64 -27.74
C ILE A 99 -16.75 26.49 -28.86
N ILE A 100 -16.19 27.67 -29.14
CA ILE A 100 -16.67 28.54 -30.23
C ILE A 100 -16.52 27.85 -31.59
N ILE A 101 -15.37 27.22 -31.86
CA ILE A 101 -15.13 26.47 -33.11
C ILE A 101 -16.13 25.32 -33.26
N ILE A 102 -16.39 24.56 -32.20
CA ILE A 102 -17.38 23.46 -32.22
C ILE A 102 -18.79 23.98 -32.51
N ILE A 103 -19.21 25.09 -31.88
CA ILE A 103 -20.52 25.69 -32.13
C ILE A 103 -20.64 26.17 -33.59
N ILE A 104 -19.60 26.82 -34.12
CA ILE A 104 -19.57 27.26 -35.52
C ILE A 104 -19.65 26.06 -36.47
N LEU A 105 -18.89 24.98 -36.22
CA LEU A 105 -18.95 23.76 -37.02
C LEU A 105 -20.33 23.09 -36.95
N LEU A 106 -20.97 23.05 -35.79
CA LEU A 106 -22.34 22.52 -35.65
C LEU A 106 -23.37 23.36 -36.41
N LEU A 107 -23.25 24.70 -36.36
CA LEU A 107 -24.13 25.61 -37.11
C LEU A 107 -23.93 25.51 -38.63
N LEU A 108 -22.69 25.31 -39.08
CA LEU A 108 -22.38 25.06 -40.48
C LEU A 108 -22.90 23.68 -40.93
N CYS A 109 -22.71 22.62 -40.14
CA CYS A 109 -23.29 21.30 -40.42
C CYS A 109 -24.82 21.31 -40.43
N TYR A 110 -25.47 22.21 -39.68
CA TYR A 110 -26.92 22.35 -39.68
C TYR A 110 -27.45 23.18 -40.86
N SER A 111 -26.64 24.07 -41.45
CA SER A 111 -27.04 24.94 -42.56
C SER A 111 -26.70 24.41 -43.95
N TYR A 112 -25.85 23.38 -44.06
CA TYR A 112 -25.56 22.70 -45.33
C TYR A 112 -26.31 21.35 -45.36
N PRO A 113 -27.52 21.29 -45.94
CA PRO A 113 -28.24 20.03 -46.19
C PRO A 113 -27.55 19.16 -47.25
#